data_AF-A0A1H7V9N6-F1
#
_entry.id   AF-A0A1H7V9N6-F1
#
_cell.length_a   1.000
_cell.length_b   1.000
_cell.length_c   1.000
_cell.angle_alpha   90.00
_cell.angle_beta   90.00
_cell.angle_gamma   90.00
#
_symmetry.space_group_name_H-M   'P 1'
#
loop_
_entity.id
_entity.type
_entity.pdbx_description
1 polymer ?
#
loop_
_entity_poly.entity_id
_entity_poly.type
_entity_poly.pdbx_seq_one_letter_code
_entity_poly.pdbx_strand_id
1 'polypeptide(L)'
;MMDEMSDEHANERDASGRDDDARLDTEATRDSGTPSADKPGHHLSATMTRRALVAIALGAVIAAIATAVFSGGFKSENDLSTHANTGGPMSTGAVSGSAFSTAHAGDCLTWTEDDASDLEKVDCSSEHLFEVASEVDLSNFPGTEFGPGSKFPGVLRFSQLRDEHCTPAVNEYLGAKFDPNGKFSVGLINPGVAGWAAGERTLRCGLQYSGTTGKPQSIYGTVAGQDQSKTWDAGTCIGINQNVPTDPVACTDPHAFEVISVVDLGAKFTGGFPDIPDQDKYLEETCTQASNEFLGSPDALRNKTLTLFWDNIDLTSWLAGSRKVTCSVGKELDTGGFASIVNSAKGDILINGAPPIPPPPVPEGRSLPVPLPGAGN
;
A
#
# COMPACT_ATOMS: atom_id res chain seq x y z
N MET A 1 16.66 31.64 57.80
CA MET A 1 16.02 30.91 58.90
C MET A 1 15.72 29.52 58.33
N MET A 2 16.65 28.57 58.42
CA MET A 2 16.92 27.70 59.61
C MET A 2 15.67 26.86 59.90
N ASP A 3 15.64 25.52 59.92
CA ASP A 3 16.63 24.43 59.97
C ASP A 3 15.96 23.18 59.34
N GLU A 4 16.61 22.27 58.60
CA GLU A 4 17.66 21.30 58.96
C GLU A 4 17.20 20.16 59.89
N MET A 5 17.21 18.93 59.38
CA MET A 5 17.52 17.72 60.14
C MET A 5 18.17 16.70 59.19
N SER A 6 19.47 16.50 59.43
CA SER A 6 20.40 15.58 58.77
C SER A 6 20.51 14.25 59.50
N ASP A 7 21.11 13.28 58.81
CA ASP A 7 22.11 12.27 59.27
C ASP A 7 21.79 10.87 58.71
N GLU A 8 22.51 10.38 57.69
CA GLU A 8 23.86 9.77 57.68
C GLU A 8 23.90 8.33 58.20
N HIS A 9 24.27 7.38 57.31
CA HIS A 9 25.46 6.54 57.49
C HIS A 9 25.84 5.77 56.22
N ALA A 10 27.10 5.95 55.81
CA ALA A 10 27.86 5.16 54.86
C ALA A 10 28.38 3.85 55.51
N ASN A 11 28.72 2.81 54.74
CA ASN A 11 30.12 2.56 54.33
C ASN A 11 30.35 1.21 53.57
N GLU A 12 31.22 1.33 52.57
CA GLU A 12 32.22 0.45 51.94
C GLU A 12 32.26 -1.10 52.01
N ARG A 13 32.55 -1.65 50.82
CA ARG A 13 33.60 -2.61 50.39
C ARG A 13 34.06 -3.71 51.36
N ASP A 14 34.13 -4.95 50.86
CA ASP A 14 35.44 -5.63 50.72
C ASP A 14 35.44 -6.83 49.74
N ALA A 15 36.64 -7.10 49.23
CA ALA A 15 37.00 -8.12 48.25
C ALA A 15 37.63 -9.37 48.90
N SER A 16 37.56 -10.52 48.24
CA SER A 16 38.38 -11.74 48.45
C SER A 16 37.90 -12.83 47.47
N GLY A 17 38.67 -13.58 46.69
CA GLY A 17 40.12 -13.78 46.43
C GLY A 17 40.24 -14.58 45.10
N ARG A 18 41.31 -14.38 44.30
CA ARG A 18 42.53 -15.24 44.22
C ARG A 18 42.26 -16.72 43.89
N ASP A 19 42.90 -17.42 42.96
CA ASP A 19 44.14 -17.23 42.18
C ASP A 19 44.11 -18.16 40.95
N ASP A 20 44.86 -17.76 39.91
CA ASP A 20 45.75 -18.55 39.04
C ASP A 20 45.33 -19.93 38.49
N ASP A 21 45.30 -20.07 37.15
CA ASP A 21 46.42 -20.72 36.47
C ASP A 21 46.47 -20.45 34.96
N ALA A 22 47.70 -20.33 34.48
CA ALA A 22 48.08 -19.76 33.21
C ALA A 22 48.45 -20.83 32.17
N ARG A 23 48.31 -20.41 30.89
CA ARG A 23 49.19 -20.69 29.73
C ARG A 23 49.21 -22.12 29.16
N LEU A 24 48.76 -22.23 27.90
CA LEU A 24 49.57 -22.32 26.65
C LEU A 24 50.00 -23.75 26.38
N ASP A 25 49.65 -24.27 25.20
CA ASP A 25 50.67 -24.72 24.26
C ASP A 25 50.07 -24.83 22.84
N THR A 26 50.76 -24.15 21.93
CA THR A 26 50.70 -24.29 20.47
C THR A 26 51.65 -25.41 20.11
N GLU A 27 51.30 -26.33 19.20
CA GLU A 27 52.22 -26.71 18.12
C GLU A 27 51.59 -27.61 17.05
N ALA A 28 51.95 -27.28 15.82
CA ALA A 28 51.66 -27.99 14.60
C ALA A 28 52.62 -29.17 14.42
N THR A 29 52.15 -30.27 13.83
CA THR A 29 53.03 -31.25 13.20
C THR A 29 52.54 -31.54 11.77
N ARG A 30 53.41 -31.20 10.82
CA ARG A 30 53.44 -31.75 9.45
C ARG A 30 54.16 -33.09 9.53
N ASP A 31 53.64 -34.11 8.85
CA ASP A 31 54.43 -35.26 8.45
C ASP A 31 54.26 -35.52 6.94
N SER A 32 55.36 -35.95 6.34
CA SER A 32 55.63 -36.01 4.91
C SER A 32 55.80 -37.48 4.50
N GLY A 33 55.09 -37.94 3.48
CA GLY A 33 55.31 -39.26 2.89
C GLY A 33 54.96 -39.28 1.40
N THR A 34 55.95 -39.59 0.56
CA THR A 34 55.87 -39.76 -0.91
C THR A 34 55.89 -41.28 -1.26
N PRO A 35 55.79 -41.73 -2.53
CA PRO A 35 54.58 -42.19 -3.22
C PRO A 35 54.60 -43.68 -3.63
N SER A 36 53.43 -44.34 -3.79
CA SER A 36 53.22 -45.41 -4.80
C SER A 36 51.83 -46.05 -4.79
N ALA A 37 51.47 -46.57 -5.97
CA ALA A 37 50.46 -47.60 -6.28
C ALA A 37 49.00 -47.14 -6.51
N ASP A 38 48.77 -46.77 -7.77
CA ASP A 38 47.78 -47.38 -8.68
C ASP A 38 46.42 -47.77 -8.08
N LYS A 39 45.40 -46.93 -8.33
CA LYS A 39 43.98 -47.29 -8.19
C LYS A 39 43.26 -47.05 -9.52
N PRO A 40 42.51 -48.04 -10.02
CA PRO A 40 41.91 -47.99 -11.35
C PRO A 40 40.81 -46.95 -11.39
N GLY A 41 40.81 -46.13 -12.45
CA GLY A 41 39.74 -45.17 -12.71
C GLY A 41 38.39 -45.88 -12.81
N HIS A 42 37.45 -45.50 -11.95
CA HIS A 42 36.05 -45.83 -12.15
C HIS A 42 35.57 -45.05 -13.38
N HIS A 43 35.69 -45.67 -14.55
CA HIS A 43 34.98 -45.22 -15.75
C HIS A 43 33.48 -45.40 -15.47
N LEU A 44 32.83 -44.31 -15.02
CA LEU A 44 31.38 -44.22 -15.04
C LEU A 44 30.94 -44.47 -16.49
N SER A 45 30.30 -45.61 -16.71
CA SER A 45 29.71 -45.97 -18.00
C SER A 45 28.89 -44.78 -18.48
N ALA A 46 29.11 -44.37 -19.74
CA ALA A 46 28.43 -43.25 -20.38
C ALA A 46 26.89 -43.29 -20.17
N THR A 47 26.33 -44.48 -19.97
CA THR A 47 24.91 -44.72 -19.68
C THR A 47 24.45 -44.20 -18.31
N MET A 48 25.28 -44.32 -17.26
CA MET A 48 24.98 -43.81 -15.92
C MET A 48 25.11 -42.28 -15.89
N THR A 49 26.13 -41.72 -16.55
CA THR A 49 26.28 -40.28 -16.74
C THR A 49 25.11 -39.70 -17.53
N ARG A 50 24.63 -40.42 -18.56
CA ARG A 50 23.46 -40.02 -19.36
C ARG A 50 22.16 -40.03 -18.56
N ARG A 51 21.96 -41.00 -17.65
CA ARG A 51 20.78 -41.05 -16.77
C ARG A 51 20.83 -39.96 -15.68
N ALA A 52 22.00 -39.68 -15.12
CA ALA A 52 22.18 -38.58 -14.19
C ALA A 52 21.94 -37.22 -14.86
N LEU A 53 22.44 -37.02 -16.09
CA LEU A 53 22.22 -35.80 -16.86
C LEU A 53 20.75 -35.61 -17.29
N VAL A 54 20.03 -36.70 -17.60
CA VAL A 54 18.58 -36.65 -17.88
C VAL A 54 17.78 -36.27 -16.65
N ALA A 55 18.15 -36.78 -15.46
CA ALA A 55 17.50 -36.40 -14.21
C ALA A 55 17.76 -34.92 -13.83
N ILE A 56 18.98 -34.41 -14.07
CA ILE A 56 19.34 -33.00 -13.87
C ILE A 56 18.60 -32.09 -14.87
N ALA A 57 18.48 -32.51 -16.15
CA ALA A 57 17.76 -31.75 -17.16
C ALA A 57 16.26 -31.66 -16.86
N LEU A 58 15.64 -32.75 -16.38
CA LEU A 58 14.25 -32.73 -15.93
C LEU A 58 14.05 -31.87 -14.68
N GLY A 59 14.99 -31.91 -13.74
CA GLY A 59 14.98 -31.03 -12.57
C GLY A 59 15.10 -29.55 -12.93
N ALA A 60 15.96 -29.21 -13.89
CA ALA A 60 16.17 -27.84 -14.36
C ALA A 60 14.96 -27.30 -15.16
N VAL A 61 14.27 -28.14 -15.94
CA VAL A 61 13.05 -27.75 -16.67
C VAL A 61 11.88 -27.51 -15.71
N ILE A 62 11.74 -28.34 -14.67
CA ILE A 62 10.71 -28.12 -13.64
C ILE A 62 11.01 -26.86 -12.82
N ALA A 63 12.29 -26.59 -12.49
CA ALA A 63 12.71 -25.37 -11.82
C ALA A 63 12.55 -24.10 -12.70
N ALA A 64 12.75 -24.20 -14.01
CA ALA A 64 12.56 -23.11 -14.97
C ALA A 64 11.08 -22.77 -15.21
N ILE A 65 10.20 -23.79 -15.24
CA ILE A 65 8.75 -23.60 -15.33
C ILE A 65 8.23 -23.02 -14.01
N ALA A 66 8.76 -23.46 -12.86
CA ALA A 66 8.48 -22.83 -11.59
C ALA A 66 8.92 -21.35 -11.60
N THR A 67 10.15 -21.02 -11.99
CA THR A 67 10.63 -19.61 -11.99
C THR A 67 9.95 -18.69 -13.00
N ALA A 68 9.49 -19.19 -14.15
CA ALA A 68 8.68 -18.40 -15.08
C ALA A 68 7.25 -18.14 -14.58
N VAL A 69 6.75 -18.95 -13.66
CA VAL A 69 5.47 -18.75 -12.96
C VAL A 69 5.65 -17.98 -11.64
N PHE A 70 6.82 -18.08 -10.99
CA PHE A 70 7.17 -17.40 -9.73
C PHE A 70 7.86 -16.04 -9.90
N SER A 71 8.27 -15.65 -11.12
CA SER A 71 8.60 -14.25 -11.43
C SER A 71 7.31 -13.50 -11.79
N GLY A 72 6.31 -13.61 -10.92
CA GLY A 72 5.05 -12.90 -11.04
C GLY A 72 5.27 -11.47 -10.56
N GLY A 73 5.46 -10.52 -11.47
CA GLY A 73 5.12 -9.15 -11.13
C GLY A 73 3.61 -9.09 -10.93
N PHE A 74 3.16 -8.53 -9.81
CA PHE A 74 1.77 -8.11 -9.50
C PHE A 74 0.68 -8.77 -10.37
N LYS A 75 0.53 -10.10 -10.28
CA LYS A 75 -0.51 -10.82 -11.03
C LYS A 75 -1.73 -11.01 -10.14
N SER A 76 -2.61 -10.02 -10.19
CA SER A 76 -4.01 -9.99 -9.71
C SER A 76 -4.26 -9.15 -8.46
N GLU A 77 -5.44 -8.51 -8.49
CA GLU A 77 -6.09 -7.64 -7.49
C GLU A 77 -6.07 -8.17 -6.05
N ASN A 78 -5.81 -9.46 -5.85
CA ASN A 78 -5.74 -10.09 -4.53
C ASN A 78 -4.43 -9.84 -3.77
N ASP A 79 -3.29 -9.67 -4.46
CA ASP A 79 -2.00 -9.39 -3.79
C ASP A 79 -1.81 -7.91 -3.44
N LEU A 80 -2.64 -7.04 -4.01
CA LEU A 80 -2.71 -5.61 -3.73
C LEU A 80 -3.95 -5.27 -2.88
N SER A 81 -4.24 -6.10 -1.88
CA SER A 81 -5.32 -5.84 -0.92
C SER A 81 -5.02 -4.59 -0.08
N THR A 82 -5.21 -3.40 -0.65
CA THR A 82 -5.38 -2.20 0.16
C THR A 82 -6.71 -2.35 0.89
N HIS A 83 -6.66 -2.34 2.22
CA HIS A 83 -7.84 -2.34 3.08
C HIS A 83 -8.92 -1.40 2.52
N ALA A 84 -10.18 -1.83 2.58
CA ALA A 84 -11.32 -0.99 2.23
C ALA A 84 -11.12 0.41 2.82
N ASN A 85 -11.25 1.44 1.98
CA ASN A 85 -11.02 2.83 2.35
C ASN A 85 -12.17 3.31 3.25
N THR A 86 -12.36 2.69 4.42
CA THR A 86 -13.37 3.13 5.38
C THR A 86 -12.82 4.33 6.12
N GLY A 87 -13.19 5.53 5.67
CA GLY A 87 -12.92 6.77 6.40
C GLY A 87 -13.45 6.63 7.83
N GLY A 88 -12.55 6.58 8.82
CA GLY A 88 -12.92 6.40 10.23
C GLY A 88 -13.97 7.44 10.65
N PRO A 89 -14.89 7.11 11.57
CA PRO A 89 -15.86 8.09 12.06
C PRO A 89 -15.11 9.27 12.67
N MET A 90 -15.35 10.45 12.12
CA MET A 90 -14.77 11.69 12.60
C MET A 90 -15.63 12.18 13.76
N SER A 91 -15.02 12.21 14.95
CA SER A 91 -15.63 12.93 16.06
C SER A 91 -15.28 14.38 15.89
N THR A 92 -16.22 15.16 15.38
CA THR A 92 -16.08 16.59 15.47
C THR A 92 -16.28 16.96 16.94
N GLY A 93 -15.23 17.45 17.56
CA GLY A 93 -15.28 18.23 18.79
C GLY A 93 -16.06 19.53 18.61
N ALA A 94 -16.60 19.80 17.40
CA ALA A 94 -17.53 20.87 17.06
C ALA A 94 -18.69 20.94 18.04
N VAL A 95 -18.43 21.66 19.13
CA VAL A 95 -19.35 22.09 20.15
C VAL A 95 -20.48 22.84 19.47
N SER A 96 -21.63 22.21 19.22
CA SER A 96 -22.87 22.93 18.85
C SER A 96 -22.66 24.01 17.77
N GLY A 97 -21.75 23.77 16.81
CA GLY A 97 -21.36 24.76 15.83
C GLY A 97 -22.54 25.07 14.92
N SER A 98 -22.76 26.34 14.60
CA SER A 98 -23.81 26.73 13.64
C SER A 98 -23.60 26.03 12.29
N ALA A 99 -22.35 25.80 11.87
CA ALA A 99 -22.02 25.07 10.67
C ALA A 99 -22.52 23.61 10.71
N PHE A 100 -22.22 22.86 11.78
CA PHE A 100 -22.72 21.49 11.96
C PHE A 100 -24.26 21.44 11.93
N SER A 101 -24.91 22.23 12.78
CA SER A 101 -26.37 22.21 12.93
C SER A 101 -27.14 22.67 11.69
N THR A 102 -26.52 23.45 10.80
CA THR A 102 -27.15 23.95 9.56
C THR A 102 -26.58 23.32 8.30
N ALA A 103 -25.72 22.31 8.40
CA ALA A 103 -25.20 21.59 7.25
C ALA A 103 -26.23 20.58 6.73
N HIS A 104 -26.60 20.71 5.47
CA HIS A 104 -27.58 19.86 4.78
C HIS A 104 -26.95 19.14 3.59
N ALA A 105 -27.68 18.20 2.98
CA ALA A 105 -27.21 17.50 1.78
C ALA A 105 -26.77 18.51 0.69
N GLY A 106 -25.57 18.32 0.16
CA GLY A 106 -24.91 19.20 -0.81
C GLY A 106 -24.04 20.31 -0.20
N ASP A 107 -24.06 20.52 1.12
CA ASP A 107 -23.13 21.46 1.76
C ASP A 107 -21.73 20.84 1.88
N CYS A 108 -20.71 21.68 1.66
CA CYS A 108 -19.30 21.30 1.79
C CYS A 108 -18.69 21.89 3.07
N LEU A 109 -17.95 21.06 3.79
CA LEU A 109 -17.39 21.36 5.10
C LEU A 109 -15.87 21.27 5.08
N THR A 110 -15.24 22.20 5.77
CA THR A 110 -13.79 22.22 6.00
C THR A 110 -13.50 22.52 7.46
N TRP A 111 -12.27 22.21 7.87
CA TRP A 111 -11.73 22.44 9.21
C TRP A 111 -10.20 22.32 9.15
N THR A 112 -9.51 22.84 10.16
CA THR A 112 -8.04 22.76 10.27
C THR A 112 -7.57 22.03 11.52
N GLU A 113 -8.39 22.00 12.58
CA GLU A 113 -8.07 21.28 13.81
C GLU A 113 -8.34 19.78 13.66
N ASP A 114 -7.52 18.93 14.27
CA ASP A 114 -7.68 17.46 14.16
C ASP A 114 -9.02 16.96 14.71
N ASP A 115 -9.61 17.69 15.66
CA ASP A 115 -10.93 17.40 16.21
C ASP A 115 -12.06 18.12 15.47
N ALA A 116 -11.78 18.85 14.38
CA ALA A 116 -12.74 19.64 13.61
C ALA A 116 -13.60 20.58 14.49
N SER A 117 -13.04 21.11 15.58
CA SER A 117 -13.73 22.09 16.44
C SER A 117 -13.99 23.42 15.74
N ASP A 118 -13.22 23.73 14.69
CA ASP A 118 -13.33 24.90 13.82
C ASP A 118 -14.15 24.64 12.54
N LEU A 119 -14.96 23.57 12.52
CA LEU A 119 -15.76 23.20 11.35
C LEU A 119 -16.60 24.37 10.82
N GLU A 120 -16.47 24.61 9.51
CA GLU A 120 -17.17 25.66 8.79
C GLU A 120 -17.77 25.14 7.47
N LYS A 121 -18.78 25.87 6.96
CA LYS A 121 -19.33 25.65 5.62
C LYS A 121 -18.60 26.51 4.62
N VAL A 122 -18.22 25.90 3.49
CA VAL A 122 -17.55 26.57 2.38
C VAL A 122 -18.26 26.26 1.06
N ASP A 123 -17.99 27.08 0.04
CA ASP A 123 -18.42 26.75 -1.32
C ASP A 123 -17.69 25.49 -1.79
N CYS A 124 -18.40 24.53 -2.37
CA CYS A 124 -17.80 23.27 -2.81
C CYS A 124 -16.70 23.44 -3.86
N SER A 125 -16.67 24.53 -4.63
CA SER A 125 -15.55 24.83 -5.55
C SER A 125 -14.26 25.23 -4.82
N SER A 126 -14.36 25.63 -3.55
CA SER A 126 -13.22 25.86 -2.67
C SER A 126 -12.74 24.55 -2.05
N GLU A 127 -11.52 24.58 -1.52
CA GLU A 127 -10.96 23.46 -0.76
C GLU A 127 -11.86 23.10 0.42
N HIS A 128 -12.25 21.82 0.48
CA HIS A 128 -13.02 21.26 1.59
C HIS A 128 -12.63 19.81 1.85
N LEU A 129 -13.08 19.25 2.98
CA LEU A 129 -12.69 17.91 3.42
C LEU A 129 -13.88 16.94 3.44
N PHE A 130 -15.10 17.45 3.41
CA PHE A 130 -16.32 16.65 3.51
C PHE A 130 -17.47 17.26 2.71
N GLU A 131 -18.22 16.44 1.97
CA GLU A 131 -19.49 16.82 1.35
C GLU A 131 -20.64 16.07 2.04
N VAL A 132 -21.61 16.81 2.57
CA VAL A 132 -22.74 16.21 3.28
C VAL A 132 -23.69 15.56 2.27
N ALA A 133 -24.00 14.28 2.49
CA ALA A 133 -24.99 13.53 1.71
C ALA A 133 -26.36 13.51 2.39
N SER A 134 -26.39 13.43 3.73
CA SER A 134 -27.63 13.33 4.48
C SER A 134 -27.45 13.64 5.97
N GLU A 135 -28.57 13.90 6.63
CA GLU A 135 -28.69 14.06 8.07
C GLU A 135 -29.43 12.85 8.65
N VAL A 136 -28.83 12.18 9.64
CA VAL A 136 -29.45 11.04 10.32
C VAL A 136 -29.69 11.38 11.78
N ASP A 137 -30.95 11.63 12.14
CA ASP A 137 -31.34 11.88 13.52
C ASP A 137 -31.51 10.57 14.29
N LEU A 138 -30.57 10.30 15.21
CA LEU A 138 -30.55 9.08 16.01
C LEU A 138 -31.73 8.99 16.99
N SER A 139 -32.41 10.09 17.29
CA SER A 139 -33.59 10.09 18.17
C SER A 139 -34.80 9.40 17.55
N ASN A 140 -34.81 9.23 16.22
CA ASN A 140 -35.86 8.51 15.50
C ASN A 140 -35.75 6.99 15.62
N PHE A 141 -34.61 6.47 16.10
CA PHE A 141 -34.41 5.03 16.23
C PHE A 141 -34.92 4.54 17.59
N PRO A 142 -35.71 3.45 17.62
CA PRO A 142 -36.27 2.94 18.86
C PRO A 142 -35.18 2.39 19.78
N GLY A 143 -35.26 2.72 21.06
CA GLY A 143 -34.35 2.21 22.09
C GLY A 143 -33.92 3.29 23.07
N THR A 144 -33.09 2.90 24.04
CA THR A 144 -32.53 3.82 25.04
C THR A 144 -31.10 4.24 24.71
N GLU A 145 -30.48 3.64 23.69
CA GLU A 145 -29.08 3.86 23.32
C GLU A 145 -28.77 5.34 23.08
N PHE A 146 -29.66 6.04 22.36
CA PHE A 146 -29.50 7.45 22.00
C PHE A 146 -30.48 8.36 22.73
N GLY A 147 -31.16 7.85 23.76
CA GLY A 147 -32.14 8.61 24.52
C GLY A 147 -31.54 9.76 25.35
N PRO A 148 -32.40 10.59 25.98
CA PRO A 148 -31.94 11.62 26.91
C PRO A 148 -31.05 11.06 28.02
N GLY A 149 -29.90 11.70 28.25
CA GLY A 149 -28.93 11.30 29.28
C GLY A 149 -28.10 10.05 28.95
N SER A 150 -28.21 9.50 27.74
CA SER A 150 -27.37 8.36 27.33
C SER A 150 -25.89 8.76 27.20
N LYS A 151 -25.01 7.77 27.34
CA LYS A 151 -23.57 7.99 27.19
C LYS A 151 -23.21 8.31 25.75
N PHE A 152 -22.22 9.18 25.55
CA PHE A 152 -21.65 9.43 24.23
C PHE A 152 -21.06 8.12 23.67
N PRO A 153 -21.43 7.71 22.45
CA PRO A 153 -20.90 6.49 21.84
C PRO A 153 -19.39 6.52 21.65
N GLY A 154 -18.74 5.36 21.73
CA GLY A 154 -17.33 5.22 21.40
C GLY A 154 -17.09 5.18 19.89
N VAL A 155 -15.83 5.36 19.48
CA VAL A 155 -15.39 5.35 18.06
C VAL A 155 -15.94 4.12 17.30
N LEU A 156 -15.80 2.91 17.86
CA LEU A 156 -16.30 1.69 17.21
C LEU A 156 -17.81 1.71 16.96
N ARG A 157 -18.60 2.32 17.86
CA ARG A 157 -20.05 2.40 17.67
C ARG A 157 -20.39 3.44 16.60
N PHE A 158 -19.68 4.56 16.53
CA PHE A 158 -19.85 5.49 15.41
C PHE A 158 -19.43 4.88 14.07
N SER A 159 -18.42 4.00 14.03
CA SER A 159 -18.09 3.26 12.81
C SER A 159 -19.25 2.38 12.37
N GLN A 160 -19.88 1.66 13.32
CA GLN A 160 -21.06 0.85 13.03
C GLN A 160 -22.23 1.70 12.55
N LEU A 161 -22.51 2.84 13.20
CA LEU A 161 -23.57 3.76 12.78
C LEU A 161 -23.31 4.35 11.38
N ARG A 162 -22.04 4.65 11.04
CA ARG A 162 -21.64 5.05 9.69
C ARG A 162 -21.99 3.95 8.69
N ASP A 163 -21.60 2.71 8.99
CA ASP A 163 -21.81 1.58 8.09
C ASP A 163 -23.31 1.23 7.94
N GLU A 164 -24.08 1.32 9.03
CA GLU A 164 -25.51 1.02 9.12
C GLU A 164 -26.38 2.10 8.46
N HIS A 165 -26.05 3.39 8.63
CA HIS A 165 -26.92 4.50 8.26
C HIS A 165 -26.33 5.45 7.22
N CYS A 166 -25.03 5.74 7.29
CA CYS A 166 -24.41 6.67 6.33
C CYS A 166 -24.14 6.01 4.98
N THR A 167 -23.80 4.72 4.95
CA THR A 167 -23.58 4.01 3.67
C THR A 167 -24.84 4.00 2.80
N PRO A 168 -26.03 3.61 3.28
CA PRO A 168 -27.26 3.73 2.50
C PRO A 168 -27.57 5.17 2.08
N ALA A 169 -27.34 6.15 2.96
CA ALA A 169 -27.62 7.55 2.67
C ALA A 169 -26.72 8.13 1.56
N VAL A 170 -25.43 7.79 1.56
CA VAL A 170 -24.49 8.16 0.48
C VAL A 170 -24.86 7.48 -0.83
N ASN A 171 -25.27 6.20 -0.79
CA ASN A 171 -25.75 5.49 -1.97
C ASN A 171 -27.03 6.14 -2.54
N GLU A 172 -27.93 6.66 -1.70
CA GLU A 172 -29.10 7.41 -2.16
C GLU A 172 -28.70 8.76 -2.78
N TYR A 173 -27.77 9.47 -2.16
CA TYR A 173 -27.31 10.79 -2.60
C TYR A 173 -26.60 10.76 -3.96
N LEU A 174 -25.66 9.84 -4.17
CA LEU A 174 -24.94 9.69 -5.43
C LEU A 174 -25.60 8.74 -6.43
N GLY A 175 -26.51 7.87 -5.97
CA GLY A 175 -27.09 6.81 -6.77
C GLY A 175 -26.02 5.90 -7.36
N ALA A 176 -26.15 5.61 -8.66
CA ALA A 176 -25.20 4.78 -9.40
C ALA A 176 -23.82 5.41 -9.60
N LYS A 177 -23.52 6.58 -8.99
CA LYS A 177 -22.22 7.27 -9.11
C LYS A 177 -21.27 7.04 -7.92
N PHE A 178 -21.73 6.40 -6.85
CA PHE A 178 -20.83 6.05 -5.76
C PHE A 178 -20.02 4.81 -6.12
N ASP A 179 -18.70 4.94 -6.15
CA ASP A 179 -17.78 3.81 -6.30
C ASP A 179 -17.27 3.36 -4.92
N PRO A 180 -17.70 2.20 -4.39
CA PRO A 180 -17.22 1.72 -3.09
C PRO A 180 -15.71 1.40 -3.09
N ASN A 181 -15.10 1.19 -4.27
CA ASN A 181 -13.68 0.95 -4.45
C ASN A 181 -12.93 2.22 -4.91
N GLY A 182 -13.63 3.35 -5.03
CA GLY A 182 -13.13 4.58 -5.61
C GLY A 182 -12.34 5.47 -4.65
N LYS A 183 -12.13 6.70 -5.11
CA LYS A 183 -11.42 7.78 -4.43
C LYS A 183 -12.12 8.22 -3.15
N PHE A 184 -13.44 8.35 -3.18
CA PHE A 184 -14.24 8.87 -2.07
C PHE A 184 -14.78 7.75 -1.20
N SER A 185 -14.84 8.00 0.09
CA SER A 185 -15.37 7.07 1.09
C SER A 185 -16.49 7.69 1.90
N VAL A 186 -17.31 6.83 2.49
CA VAL A 186 -18.37 7.25 3.41
C VAL A 186 -17.74 7.72 4.71
N GLY A 187 -18.08 8.93 5.10
CA GLY A 187 -17.71 9.51 6.39
C GLY A 187 -18.93 9.84 7.25
N LEU A 188 -18.67 10.07 8.53
CA LEU A 188 -19.66 10.44 9.53
C LEU A 188 -19.05 11.52 10.43
N ILE A 189 -19.77 12.62 10.58
CA ILE A 189 -19.50 13.70 11.53
C ILE A 189 -20.60 13.65 12.60
N ASN A 190 -20.19 13.55 13.87
CA ASN A 190 -21.10 13.48 15.03
C ASN A 190 -21.03 14.76 15.88
N PRO A 191 -22.04 15.06 16.73
CA PRO A 191 -22.14 16.36 17.40
C PRO A 191 -21.15 16.58 18.56
N GLY A 192 -20.21 15.66 18.76
CA GLY A 192 -19.26 15.68 19.86
C GLY A 192 -19.91 15.49 21.23
N VAL A 193 -19.06 15.41 22.27
CA VAL A 193 -19.51 15.18 23.66
C VAL A 193 -20.42 16.30 24.15
N ALA A 194 -20.09 17.55 23.83
CA ALA A 194 -20.85 18.72 24.27
C ALA A 194 -22.23 18.81 23.59
N GLY A 195 -22.30 18.62 22.26
CA GLY A 195 -23.57 18.56 21.53
C GLY A 195 -24.44 17.41 22.03
N TRP A 196 -23.84 16.23 22.25
CA TRP A 196 -24.55 15.08 22.83
C TRP A 196 -25.12 15.37 24.22
N ALA A 197 -24.35 16.03 25.09
CA ALA A 197 -24.82 16.44 26.41
C ALA A 197 -25.96 17.47 26.35
N ALA A 198 -25.98 18.32 25.30
CA ALA A 198 -27.04 19.28 25.03
C ALA A 198 -28.29 18.65 24.37
N GLY A 199 -28.26 17.36 24.05
CA GLY A 199 -29.38 16.63 23.45
C GLY A 199 -29.32 16.49 21.93
N GLU A 200 -28.26 16.97 21.28
CA GLU A 200 -28.06 16.78 19.84
C GLU A 200 -27.84 15.28 19.53
N ARG A 201 -28.60 14.76 18.56
CA ARG A 201 -28.57 13.35 18.15
C ARG A 201 -28.41 13.17 16.66
N THR A 202 -28.29 14.27 15.92
CA THR A 202 -28.14 14.21 14.47
C THR A 202 -26.70 13.87 14.09
N LEU A 203 -26.53 12.99 13.12
CA LEU A 203 -25.27 12.70 12.44
C LEU A 203 -25.27 13.40 11.08
N ARG A 204 -24.10 13.85 10.63
CA ARG A 204 -23.87 14.27 9.26
C ARG A 204 -23.17 13.13 8.52
N CYS A 205 -23.92 12.47 7.66
CA CYS A 205 -23.41 11.43 6.77
C CYS A 205 -22.96 12.09 5.46
N GLY A 206 -21.85 11.65 4.90
CA GLY A 206 -21.32 12.28 3.70
C GLY A 206 -20.12 11.57 3.14
N LEU A 207 -19.43 12.29 2.26
CA LEU A 207 -18.30 11.80 1.50
C LEU A 207 -17.05 12.55 1.89
N GLN A 208 -15.96 11.81 2.00
CA GLN A 208 -14.63 12.35 2.22
C GLN A 208 -13.64 11.67 1.27
N TYR A 209 -12.52 12.33 1.01
CA TYR A 209 -11.38 11.70 0.37
C TYR A 209 -10.35 11.41 1.45
N SER A 210 -10.09 10.13 1.70
CA SER A 210 -9.05 9.70 2.64
C SER A 210 -7.86 9.13 1.88
N GLY A 211 -6.66 9.49 2.32
CA GLY A 211 -5.45 8.75 1.95
C GLY A 211 -5.49 7.31 2.47
N THR A 212 -4.54 6.49 2.06
CA THR A 212 -4.33 5.10 2.51
C THR A 212 -4.36 4.91 4.04
N THR A 213 -3.91 5.89 4.84
CA THR A 213 -3.94 5.80 6.32
C THR A 213 -5.20 6.37 6.97
N GLY A 214 -6.13 6.88 6.16
CA GLY A 214 -7.37 7.48 6.61
C GLY A 214 -7.33 9.00 6.74
N LYS A 215 -6.15 9.63 6.60
CA LYS A 215 -6.00 11.10 6.69
C LYS A 215 -6.88 11.81 5.64
N PRO A 216 -7.75 12.75 6.05
CA PRO A 216 -8.53 13.55 5.11
C PRO A 216 -7.63 14.26 4.10
N GLN A 217 -8.08 14.28 2.85
CA GLN A 217 -7.47 14.96 1.72
C GLN A 217 -8.45 15.99 1.18
N SER A 218 -7.89 17.02 0.56
CA SER A 218 -8.65 18.12 -0.02
C SER A 218 -9.51 17.66 -1.20
N ILE A 219 -10.74 18.15 -1.23
CA ILE A 219 -11.73 17.98 -2.30
C ILE A 219 -11.96 19.36 -2.93
N TYR A 220 -12.12 19.37 -4.25
CA TYR A 220 -12.44 20.56 -5.04
C TYR A 220 -13.60 20.23 -5.99
N GLY A 221 -14.69 20.98 -5.89
CA GLY A 221 -15.96 20.70 -6.55
C GLY A 221 -16.77 19.61 -5.84
N THR A 222 -18.03 19.42 -6.26
CA THR A 222 -18.90 18.38 -5.71
C THR A 222 -18.42 16.98 -6.10
N VAL A 223 -18.59 15.97 -5.24
CA VAL A 223 -18.19 14.58 -5.50
C VAL A 223 -18.95 13.99 -6.69
N ALA A 224 -20.25 14.28 -6.84
CA ALA A 224 -21.06 13.80 -7.97
C ALA A 224 -20.54 14.29 -9.34
N GLY A 225 -19.80 15.41 -9.36
CA GLY A 225 -19.20 15.99 -10.55
C GLY A 225 -17.78 15.51 -10.85
N GLN A 226 -17.21 14.63 -10.02
CA GLN A 226 -15.83 14.18 -10.11
C GLN A 226 -15.71 12.72 -10.56
N ASP A 227 -14.60 12.43 -11.23
CA ASP A 227 -14.18 11.07 -11.51
C ASP A 227 -13.91 10.32 -10.20
N GLN A 228 -14.41 9.09 -10.10
CA GLN A 228 -14.34 8.28 -8.89
C GLN A 228 -13.04 7.47 -8.78
N SER A 229 -12.16 7.50 -9.79
CA SER A 229 -10.96 6.67 -9.77
C SER A 229 -10.01 7.08 -8.67
N LYS A 230 -9.54 6.07 -7.93
CA LYS A 230 -8.54 6.22 -6.87
C LYS A 230 -7.13 6.32 -7.48
N THR A 231 -6.81 7.47 -8.05
CA THR A 231 -5.50 7.75 -8.65
C THR A 231 -4.72 8.79 -7.87
N TRP A 232 -3.40 8.73 -7.97
CA TRP A 232 -2.49 9.80 -7.56
C TRP A 232 -1.80 10.41 -8.77
N ASP A 233 -1.37 11.66 -8.67
CA ASP A 233 -0.69 12.34 -9.77
C ASP A 233 0.70 11.73 -10.04
N ALA A 234 1.14 11.82 -11.29
CA ALA A 234 2.48 11.38 -11.68
C ALA A 234 3.58 12.13 -10.89
N GLY A 235 4.55 11.37 -10.39
CA GLY A 235 5.59 11.83 -9.46
C GLY A 235 5.22 11.70 -7.99
N THR A 236 4.02 11.22 -7.66
CA THR A 236 3.64 10.96 -6.25
C THR A 236 4.31 9.67 -5.76
N CYS A 237 5.01 9.76 -4.62
CA CYS A 237 5.60 8.60 -3.94
C CYS A 237 4.69 8.13 -2.81
N ILE A 238 4.21 6.89 -2.89
CA ILE A 238 3.29 6.30 -1.91
C ILE A 238 4.11 5.67 -0.79
N GLY A 239 3.98 6.19 0.43
CA GLY A 239 4.80 5.81 1.57
C GLY A 239 4.74 4.33 1.93
N ILE A 240 5.58 3.89 2.86
CA ILE A 240 5.67 2.48 3.26
C ILE A 240 5.75 2.33 4.78
N ASN A 241 5.01 1.36 5.32
CA ASN A 241 5.14 0.90 6.69
C ASN A 241 5.01 -0.63 6.73
N GLN A 242 5.99 -1.33 7.30
CA GLN A 242 6.01 -2.80 7.38
C GLN A 242 5.70 -3.48 6.03
N ASN A 243 6.32 -3.00 4.95
CA ASN A 243 6.14 -3.49 3.58
C ASN A 243 4.75 -3.26 2.95
N VAL A 244 3.89 -2.49 3.62
CA VAL A 244 2.55 -2.11 3.13
C VAL A 244 2.54 -0.63 2.73
N PRO A 245 1.89 -0.27 1.61
CA PRO A 245 1.72 1.13 1.21
C PRO A 245 0.98 1.98 2.25
N THR A 246 1.34 3.26 2.35
CA THR A 246 0.70 4.25 3.22
C THR A 246 0.29 5.51 2.43
N ASP A 247 0.04 6.63 3.12
CA ASP A 247 -0.20 7.92 2.46
C ASP A 247 1.01 8.38 1.66
N PRO A 248 0.82 9.30 0.69
CA PRO A 248 1.92 9.95 0.00
C PRO A 248 2.95 10.57 0.95
N VAL A 249 4.23 10.45 0.58
CA VAL A 249 5.38 11.03 1.28
C VAL A 249 6.28 11.75 0.28
N ALA A 250 7.25 12.53 0.78
CA ALA A 250 8.29 13.04 -0.11
C ALA A 250 9.09 11.86 -0.66
N CYS A 251 9.47 11.88 -1.94
CA CYS A 251 10.23 10.77 -2.53
C CYS A 251 11.60 10.55 -1.88
N THR A 252 12.14 11.54 -1.16
CA THR A 252 13.35 11.39 -0.34
C THR A 252 13.13 10.57 0.93
N ASP A 253 11.88 10.36 1.32
CA ASP A 253 11.49 9.49 2.42
C ASP A 253 11.24 8.06 1.90
N PRO A 254 11.31 7.04 2.78
CA PRO A 254 10.94 5.67 2.45
C PRO A 254 9.53 5.54 1.86
N HIS A 255 9.41 4.94 0.69
CA HIS A 255 8.14 4.71 0.00
C HIS A 255 8.08 3.34 -0.70
N ALA A 256 6.87 2.86 -0.98
CA ALA A 256 6.61 1.55 -1.57
C ALA A 256 6.75 1.58 -3.10
N PHE A 257 6.21 2.63 -3.71
CA PHE A 257 6.23 2.83 -5.15
C PHE A 257 6.06 4.31 -5.52
N GLU A 258 6.42 4.64 -6.75
CA GLU A 258 6.21 5.96 -7.36
C GLU A 258 5.23 5.84 -8.52
N VAL A 259 4.22 6.70 -8.54
CA VAL A 259 3.28 6.80 -9.65
C VAL A 259 3.96 7.51 -10.81
N ILE A 260 4.01 6.91 -11.98
CA ILE A 260 4.71 7.47 -13.15
C ILE A 260 3.75 8.10 -14.17
N SER A 261 2.49 7.65 -14.20
CA SER A 261 1.46 8.22 -15.07
C SER A 261 0.06 7.85 -14.61
N VAL A 262 -0.92 8.66 -14.99
CA VAL A 262 -2.35 8.36 -14.88
C VAL A 262 -2.90 8.14 -16.29
N VAL A 263 -3.57 7.01 -16.52
CA VAL A 263 -4.13 6.65 -17.83
C VAL A 263 -5.66 6.72 -17.76
N ASP A 264 -6.26 7.47 -18.69
CA ASP A 264 -7.71 7.52 -18.88
C ASP A 264 -8.15 6.40 -19.83
N LEU A 265 -8.76 5.36 -19.28
CA LEU A 265 -9.34 4.23 -20.03
C LEU A 265 -10.59 4.68 -20.80
N GLY A 266 -11.35 5.67 -20.30
CA GLY A 266 -12.53 6.21 -20.97
C GLY A 266 -12.23 6.90 -22.29
N ALA A 267 -11.03 7.48 -22.42
CA ALA A 267 -10.56 8.06 -23.68
C ALA A 267 -10.32 6.99 -24.78
N LYS A 268 -9.92 5.78 -24.39
CA LYS A 268 -9.66 4.65 -25.30
C LYS A 268 -10.92 3.82 -25.57
N PHE A 269 -11.64 3.46 -24.51
CA PHE A 269 -12.77 2.54 -24.53
C PHE A 269 -14.09 3.30 -24.47
N THR A 270 -14.50 3.84 -25.61
CA THR A 270 -15.73 4.64 -25.74
C THR A 270 -17.01 3.79 -25.90
N GLY A 271 -16.86 2.48 -26.14
CA GLY A 271 -17.96 1.54 -26.38
C GLY A 271 -18.59 0.95 -25.11
N GLY A 272 -18.09 1.29 -23.92
CA GLY A 272 -18.51 0.71 -22.65
C GLY A 272 -17.35 0.09 -21.89
N PHE A 273 -17.67 -0.73 -20.89
CA PHE A 273 -16.69 -1.38 -20.02
C PHE A 273 -15.75 -2.30 -20.83
N PRO A 274 -14.43 -2.04 -20.82
CA PRO A 274 -13.44 -3.01 -21.31
C PRO A 274 -13.23 -4.10 -20.27
N ASP A 275 -13.24 -5.37 -20.66
CA ASP A 275 -12.87 -6.44 -19.74
C ASP A 275 -11.38 -6.35 -19.35
N ILE A 276 -11.00 -7.02 -18.26
CA ILE A 276 -9.64 -6.93 -17.71
C ILE A 276 -8.56 -7.28 -18.74
N PRO A 277 -8.69 -8.35 -19.56
CA PRO A 277 -7.72 -8.64 -20.61
C PRO A 277 -7.55 -7.52 -21.64
N ASP A 278 -8.63 -6.87 -22.05
CA ASP A 278 -8.57 -5.72 -22.97
C ASP A 278 -7.90 -4.50 -22.31
N GLN A 279 -8.17 -4.27 -21.03
CA GLN A 279 -7.48 -3.24 -20.25
C GLN A 279 -5.97 -3.51 -20.18
N ASP A 280 -5.57 -4.72 -19.77
CA ASP A 280 -4.17 -5.11 -19.62
C ASP A 280 -3.40 -4.97 -20.93
N LYS A 281 -4.01 -5.40 -22.04
CA LYS A 281 -3.39 -5.26 -23.37
C LYS A 281 -3.10 -3.80 -23.72
N TYR A 282 -3.99 -2.89 -23.36
CA TYR A 282 -3.80 -1.46 -23.60
C TYR A 282 -2.82 -0.83 -22.61
N LEU A 283 -2.89 -1.22 -21.34
CA LEU A 283 -2.06 -0.70 -20.27
C LEU A 283 -0.61 -1.19 -20.37
N GLU A 284 -0.37 -2.41 -20.83
CA GLU A 284 0.99 -2.94 -21.03
C GLU A 284 1.80 -2.03 -21.98
N GLU A 285 1.23 -1.69 -23.15
CA GLU A 285 1.85 -0.79 -24.12
C GLU A 285 2.00 0.63 -23.54
N THR A 286 0.90 1.18 -23.01
CA THR A 286 0.83 2.57 -22.54
C THR A 286 1.73 2.83 -21.33
N CYS A 287 1.66 1.98 -20.31
CA CYS A 287 2.46 2.09 -19.09
C CYS A 287 3.94 1.80 -19.36
N THR A 288 4.27 0.89 -20.30
CA THR A 288 5.66 0.63 -20.69
C THR A 288 6.27 1.86 -21.35
N GLN A 289 5.53 2.51 -22.26
CA GLN A 289 5.96 3.79 -22.84
C GLN A 289 6.17 4.85 -21.76
N ALA A 290 5.17 5.06 -20.89
CA ALA A 290 5.24 6.04 -19.81
C ALA A 290 6.43 5.78 -18.88
N SER A 291 6.73 4.51 -18.59
CA SER A 291 7.88 4.13 -17.75
C SER A 291 9.20 4.50 -18.40
N ASN A 292 9.36 4.21 -19.69
CA ASN A 292 10.58 4.55 -20.43
C ASN A 292 10.80 6.06 -20.49
N GLU A 293 9.74 6.83 -20.69
CA GLU A 293 9.78 8.30 -20.70
C GLU A 293 10.10 8.87 -19.32
N PHE A 294 9.45 8.36 -18.27
CA PHE A 294 9.64 8.82 -16.90
C PHE A 294 11.05 8.52 -16.37
N LEU A 295 11.57 7.32 -16.64
CA LEU A 295 12.89 6.85 -16.18
C LEU A 295 14.04 7.24 -17.12
N GLY A 296 13.72 7.71 -18.34
CA GLY A 296 14.68 8.18 -19.34
C GLY A 296 15.37 7.08 -20.17
N SER A 297 15.04 5.79 -19.99
CA SER A 297 15.59 4.70 -20.80
C SER A 297 14.73 3.43 -20.73
N PRO A 298 14.60 2.66 -21.84
CA PRO A 298 13.97 1.34 -21.84
C PRO A 298 14.59 0.30 -20.89
N ASP A 299 15.89 0.44 -20.59
CA ASP A 299 16.60 -0.49 -19.71
C ASP A 299 16.54 -0.06 -18.24
N ALA A 300 15.95 1.09 -17.92
CA ALA A 300 16.02 1.69 -16.59
C ALA A 300 15.31 0.86 -15.52
N LEU A 301 14.11 0.32 -15.81
CA LEU A 301 13.38 -0.57 -14.89
C LEU A 301 14.28 -1.75 -14.45
N ARG A 302 14.83 -2.45 -15.45
CA ARG A 302 15.71 -3.59 -15.24
C ARG A 302 16.96 -3.21 -14.46
N ASN A 303 17.63 -2.13 -14.85
CA ASN A 303 18.87 -1.68 -14.21
C ASN A 303 18.65 -1.20 -12.76
N LYS A 304 17.47 -0.65 -12.47
CA LYS A 304 17.06 -0.23 -11.12
C LYS A 304 16.37 -1.34 -10.34
N THR A 305 16.26 -2.55 -10.89
CA THR A 305 15.56 -3.69 -10.26
C THR A 305 14.11 -3.37 -9.90
N LEU A 306 13.46 -2.47 -10.65
CA LEU A 306 12.06 -2.09 -10.45
C LEU A 306 11.14 -2.88 -11.37
N THR A 307 9.90 -3.03 -10.93
CA THR A 307 8.79 -3.63 -11.66
C THR A 307 7.80 -2.52 -12.00
N LEU A 308 7.34 -2.52 -13.25
CA LEU A 308 6.19 -1.74 -13.68
C LEU A 308 4.91 -2.51 -13.34
N PHE A 309 3.92 -1.81 -12.80
CA PHE A 309 2.59 -2.36 -12.57
C PHE A 309 1.53 -1.28 -12.75
N TRP A 310 0.29 -1.71 -12.88
CA TRP A 310 -0.87 -0.84 -13.01
C TRP A 310 -2.06 -1.47 -12.32
N ASP A 311 -3.04 -0.62 -12.00
CA ASP A 311 -4.35 -1.06 -11.55
C ASP A 311 -5.27 -1.36 -12.74
N ASN A 312 -6.34 -2.09 -12.50
CA ASN A 312 -7.47 -2.21 -13.42
C ASN A 312 -8.73 -1.60 -12.79
N ILE A 313 -9.76 -1.39 -13.62
CA ILE A 313 -11.08 -0.95 -13.16
C ILE A 313 -12.05 -2.11 -13.32
N ASP A 314 -12.77 -2.47 -12.26
CA ASP A 314 -13.84 -3.46 -12.32
C ASP A 314 -15.15 -2.87 -12.91
N LEU A 315 -16.11 -3.73 -13.25
CA LEU A 315 -17.38 -3.29 -13.85
C LEU A 315 -18.16 -2.33 -12.93
N THR A 316 -18.14 -2.54 -11.62
CA THR A 316 -18.85 -1.71 -10.64
C THR A 316 -18.25 -0.31 -10.60
N SER A 317 -16.92 -0.22 -10.48
CA SER A 317 -16.20 1.05 -10.52
C SER A 317 -16.40 1.78 -11.86
N TRP A 318 -16.40 1.05 -12.97
CA TRP A 318 -16.72 1.63 -14.28
C TRP A 318 -18.16 2.18 -14.34
N LEU A 319 -19.15 1.46 -13.81
CA LEU A 319 -20.52 1.98 -13.80
C LEU A 319 -20.66 3.21 -12.89
N ALA A 320 -19.92 3.24 -11.78
CA ALA A 320 -19.85 4.36 -10.85
C ALA A 320 -19.20 5.63 -11.43
N GLY A 321 -18.31 5.47 -12.40
CA GLY A 321 -17.71 6.60 -13.12
C GLY A 321 -16.20 6.68 -13.03
N SER A 322 -15.54 5.69 -12.41
CA SER A 322 -14.08 5.55 -12.44
C SER A 322 -13.63 5.26 -13.86
N ARG A 323 -12.77 6.11 -14.43
CA ARG A 323 -12.24 5.95 -15.79
C ARG A 323 -10.72 5.92 -15.86
N LYS A 324 -10.04 6.19 -14.75
CA LYS A 324 -8.59 6.33 -14.68
C LYS A 324 -7.93 5.25 -13.83
N VAL A 325 -6.71 4.88 -14.21
CA VAL A 325 -5.82 3.99 -13.45
C VAL A 325 -4.43 4.61 -13.34
N THR A 326 -3.63 4.14 -12.38
CA THR A 326 -2.23 4.54 -12.27
C THR A 326 -1.30 3.51 -12.89
N CYS A 327 -0.26 3.97 -13.58
CA CYS A 327 0.94 3.17 -13.85
C CYS A 327 1.98 3.56 -12.79
N SER A 328 2.61 2.56 -12.19
CA SER A 328 3.50 2.75 -11.04
C SER A 328 4.75 1.89 -11.17
N VAL A 329 5.84 2.33 -10.52
CA VAL A 329 7.09 1.57 -10.44
C VAL A 329 7.46 1.33 -8.99
N GLY A 330 7.85 0.09 -8.68
CA GLY A 330 8.18 -0.32 -7.32
C GLY A 330 8.99 -1.60 -7.31
N LYS A 331 9.34 -2.10 -6.12
CA LYS A 331 10.01 -3.39 -5.95
C LYS A 331 9.18 -4.27 -5.03
N GLU A 332 8.64 -5.35 -5.58
CA GLU A 332 7.96 -6.38 -4.80
C GLU A 332 8.98 -7.28 -4.06
N LEU A 333 8.58 -7.77 -2.89
CA LEU A 333 9.33 -8.78 -2.13
C LEU A 333 8.77 -10.18 -2.43
N ASP A 334 9.65 -11.19 -2.42
CA ASP A 334 9.24 -12.60 -2.62
C ASP A 334 8.24 -13.09 -1.54
N THR A 335 8.20 -12.42 -0.40
CA THR A 335 7.27 -12.70 0.71
C THR A 335 5.92 -11.99 0.58
N GLY A 336 5.70 -11.23 -0.49
CA GLY A 336 4.60 -10.28 -0.63
C GLY A 336 4.92 -8.91 -0.05
N GLY A 337 4.22 -7.89 -0.54
CA GLY A 337 4.42 -6.48 -0.18
C GLY A 337 5.60 -5.84 -0.91
N PHE A 338 5.97 -4.64 -0.46
CA PHE A 338 6.95 -3.79 -1.13
C PHE A 338 8.28 -3.71 -0.38
N ALA A 339 9.38 -3.65 -1.11
CA ALA A 339 10.65 -3.15 -0.59
C ALA A 339 10.57 -1.63 -0.39
N SER A 340 11.35 -1.11 0.54
CA SER A 340 11.45 0.33 0.75
C SER A 340 12.33 0.95 -0.33
N ILE A 341 11.81 1.96 -1.01
CA ILE A 341 12.53 2.79 -1.99
C ILE A 341 12.80 4.17 -1.37
N VAL A 342 13.98 4.73 -1.65
CA VAL A 342 14.34 6.10 -1.31
C VAL A 342 14.86 6.82 -2.56
N ASN A 343 14.45 8.08 -2.71
CA ASN A 343 14.56 8.96 -3.89
C ASN A 343 13.61 8.58 -5.04
N SER A 344 13.33 9.56 -5.90
CA SER A 344 12.55 9.35 -7.12
C SER A 344 13.31 8.46 -8.12
N ALA A 345 12.58 7.59 -8.80
CA ALA A 345 13.07 6.68 -9.82
C ALA A 345 13.66 7.40 -11.06
N LYS A 346 13.41 8.71 -11.21
CA LYS A 346 14.10 9.58 -12.19
C LYS A 346 15.60 9.69 -11.96
N GLY A 347 16.05 9.53 -10.71
CA GLY A 347 17.45 9.63 -10.29
C GLY A 347 17.96 8.34 -9.67
N ASP A 348 19.08 8.42 -8.95
CA ASP A 348 19.62 7.29 -8.20
C ASP A 348 18.73 6.97 -7.00
N ILE A 349 18.38 5.69 -6.84
CA ILE A 349 17.51 5.20 -5.77
C ILE A 349 18.26 4.24 -4.85
N LEU A 350 17.72 4.03 -3.65
CA LEU A 350 18.08 2.90 -2.80
C LEU A 350 16.87 1.97 -2.68
N ILE A 351 17.13 0.67 -2.69
CA ILE A 351 16.16 -0.38 -2.35
C ILE A 351 16.63 -1.03 -1.05
N ASN A 352 15.83 -0.91 0.01
CA ASN A 352 16.15 -1.34 1.37
C ASN A 352 17.53 -0.82 1.84
N GLY A 353 17.85 0.43 1.50
CA GLY A 353 19.09 1.10 1.89
C GLY A 353 20.33 0.75 1.05
N ALA A 354 20.19 -0.09 0.02
CA ALA A 354 21.28 -0.45 -0.89
C ALA A 354 21.01 0.03 -2.32
N PRO A 355 22.04 0.38 -3.11
CA PRO A 355 21.87 0.62 -4.54
C PRO A 355 21.30 -0.63 -5.24
N PRO A 356 20.43 -0.46 -6.26
CA PRO A 356 19.91 -1.57 -7.03
C PRO A 356 21.02 -2.42 -7.67
N ILE A 357 20.79 -3.72 -7.73
CA ILE A 357 21.68 -4.66 -8.42
C ILE A 357 20.94 -5.16 -9.66
N PRO A 358 21.38 -4.77 -10.87
CA PRO A 358 20.75 -5.23 -12.10
C PRO A 358 20.77 -6.77 -12.19
N PRO A 359 19.68 -7.40 -12.68
CA PRO A 359 19.69 -8.84 -12.92
C PRO A 359 20.77 -9.19 -13.98
N PRO A 360 21.30 -10.43 -13.96
CA PRO A 360 22.29 -10.89 -14.94
C PRO A 360 21.78 -10.71 -16.38
N PRO A 361 22.60 -10.25 -17.34
CA PRO A 361 22.16 -10.00 -18.71
C PRO A 361 21.48 -11.22 -19.31
N VAL A 362 20.37 -10.99 -20.02
CA VAL A 362 19.71 -12.06 -20.78
C VAL A 362 20.69 -12.50 -21.87
N PRO A 363 21.02 -13.80 -22.01
CA PRO A 363 21.92 -14.25 -23.05
C PRO A 363 21.44 -13.78 -24.43
N GLU A 364 22.33 -13.17 -25.23
CA GLU A 364 22.02 -12.84 -26.61
C GLU A 364 21.86 -14.12 -27.44
N GLY A 365 20.61 -14.49 -27.68
CA GLY A 365 20.28 -15.61 -28.53
C GLY A 365 18.90 -16.13 -28.17
N ARG A 366 18.03 -16.25 -29.18
CA ARG A 366 16.94 -17.23 -29.13
C ARG A 366 17.48 -18.47 -28.44
N SER A 367 16.79 -18.95 -27.41
CA SER A 367 16.82 -20.37 -27.12
C SER A 367 16.51 -21.07 -28.45
N LEU A 368 17.57 -21.51 -29.16
CA LEU A 368 17.40 -22.39 -30.28
C LEU A 368 16.63 -23.57 -29.67
N PRO A 369 15.44 -23.94 -30.19
CA PRO A 369 14.83 -25.18 -29.77
C PRO A 369 15.91 -26.24 -29.97
N VAL A 370 16.30 -26.89 -28.86
CA VAL A 370 17.23 -28.02 -28.91
C VAL A 370 16.62 -28.97 -29.94
N PRO A 371 17.30 -29.27 -31.06
CA PRO A 371 16.75 -30.21 -32.03
C PRO A 371 16.44 -31.50 -31.30
N LEU A 372 15.22 -31.99 -31.46
CA LEU A 372 14.86 -33.33 -30.98
C LEU A 372 15.94 -34.31 -31.47
N PRO A 373 16.50 -35.15 -30.59
CA PRO A 373 17.47 -36.16 -31.02
C PRO A 373 16.81 -37.09 -32.03
N GLY A 374 17.13 -36.94 -33.32
CA GLY A 374 16.61 -37.84 -34.35
C GLY A 374 16.51 -37.30 -35.79
N ALA A 375 16.62 -36.00 -36.04
CA ALA A 375 16.58 -35.48 -37.42
C ALA A 375 18.00 -35.47 -38.03
N GLY A 376 18.48 -36.66 -38.37
CA GLY A 376 19.78 -36.87 -39.00
C GLY A 376 19.93 -38.30 -39.47
N ASN A 377 19.14 -38.67 -40.49
CA ASN A 377 19.51 -39.52 -41.62
C ASN A 377 18.39 -39.57 -42.64
#